data_AF-A0A4Y7S1F8-F1
#
_entry.id   AF-A0A4Y7S1F8-F1
#
_cell.length_a   1.000
_cell.length_b   1.000
_cell.length_c   1.000
_cell.angle_alpha   90.00
_cell.angle_beta   90.00
_cell.angle_gamma   90.00
#
_symmetry.space_group_name_H-M   'P 1'
#
loop_
_entity.id
_entity.type
_entity.pdbx_description
1 polymer ?
#
loop_
_entity_poly.entity_id
_entity_poly.type
_entity_poly.pdbx_seq_one_letter_code
_entity_poly.pdbx_strand_id
1 'polypeptide(L)'
;MAKKEDPFMLENYRFLTPLKKSYIDSFFKKLDNVSREFAIKRYVEGKTISLIAEEMDYTERSLYAYREKIIELWELYSKKERLEYHKQRIVGMIRRHGVIDHSKLLMNINLKRSGLRLNEFTDIINTLIATGEVICEIMPGNRSKRRYSLTRENVINL
;
A
#
# COMPACT_ATOMS: atom_id res chain seq x y z
N MET A 1 15.29 22.09 1.16
CA MET A 1 14.38 20.95 0.86
C MET A 1 12.96 21.48 0.87
N ALA A 2 12.14 21.13 -0.11
CA ALA A 2 10.73 21.55 -0.13
C ALA A 2 9.98 20.88 1.04
N LYS A 3 9.20 21.66 1.79
CA LYS A 3 8.42 21.18 2.93
C LYS A 3 7.39 20.16 2.44
N LYS A 4 7.42 18.92 2.94
CA LYS A 4 6.44 17.89 2.55
C LYS A 4 5.04 18.30 3.00
N GLU A 5 4.09 18.29 2.09
CA GLU A 5 2.68 18.52 2.41
C GLU A 5 2.09 17.31 3.15
N ASP A 6 1.05 17.54 3.96
CA ASP A 6 0.38 16.44 4.65
C ASP A 6 -0.39 15.61 3.60
N PRO A 7 -0.29 14.27 3.62
CA PRO A 7 -1.09 13.42 2.75
C PRO A 7 -2.58 13.70 2.97
N PHE A 8 -3.34 13.81 1.87
CA PHE A 8 -4.77 14.13 1.88
C PHE A 8 -5.56 13.34 2.94
N MET A 9 -5.29 12.04 3.08
CA MET A 9 -5.97 11.18 4.05
C MET A 9 -5.68 11.55 5.50
N LEU A 10 -4.45 11.93 5.83
CA LEU A 10 -4.09 12.36 7.18
C LEU A 10 -4.68 13.73 7.49
N GLU A 11 -4.52 14.69 6.57
CA GLU A 11 -5.03 16.05 6.72
C GLU A 11 -6.56 16.10 6.88
N ASN A 12 -7.28 15.29 6.10
CA ASN A 12 -8.75 15.31 6.07
C ASN A 12 -9.38 14.23 6.96
N TYR A 13 -8.64 13.64 7.90
CA TYR A 13 -9.06 12.48 8.70
C TYR A 13 -10.50 12.60 9.22
N ARG A 14 -10.86 13.76 9.80
CA ARG A 14 -12.18 14.01 10.40
C ARG A 14 -13.34 13.82 9.43
N PHE A 15 -13.13 14.12 8.16
CA PHE A 15 -14.15 14.06 7.09
C PHE A 15 -14.16 12.73 6.33
N LEU A 16 -13.27 11.80 6.67
CA LEU A 16 -13.20 10.50 6.00
C LEU A 16 -14.33 9.57 6.44
N THR A 17 -14.67 8.64 5.54
CA THR A 17 -15.59 7.53 5.84
C THR A 17 -15.01 6.61 6.92
N PRO A 18 -15.85 5.87 7.68
CA PRO A 18 -15.37 4.97 8.74
C PRO A 18 -14.31 3.97 8.29
N LEU A 19 -14.47 3.41 7.08
CA LEU A 19 -13.48 2.50 6.48
C LEU A 19 -12.11 3.15 6.32
N LYS A 20 -12.07 4.38 5.81
CA LYS A 20 -10.82 5.13 5.62
C LYS A 20 -10.21 5.58 6.95
N LYS A 21 -11.03 5.91 7.96
CA LYS A 21 -10.58 6.21 9.33
C LYS A 21 -9.92 4.99 9.96
N SER A 22 -10.57 3.83 9.92
CA SER A 22 -10.02 2.57 10.43
C SER A 22 -8.67 2.20 9.80
N TYR A 23 -8.48 2.55 8.53
CA TYR A 23 -7.22 2.33 7.84
C TYR A 23 -6.09 3.22 8.39
N ILE A 24 -6.38 4.50 8.66
CA ILE A 24 -5.44 5.43 9.29
C ILE A 24 -5.18 5.05 10.76
N ASP A 25 -6.21 4.64 11.50
CA ASP A 25 -6.06 4.17 12.87
C ASP A 25 -5.14 2.94 12.95
N SER A 26 -5.22 2.05 11.94
CA SER A 26 -4.32 0.90 11.81
C SER A 26 -2.87 1.32 11.55
N PHE A 27 -2.65 2.41 10.81
CA PHE A 27 -1.34 3.02 10.65
C PHE A 27 -0.83 3.63 11.97
N PHE A 28 -1.65 4.43 12.67
CA PHE A 28 -1.25 5.06 13.93
C PHE A 28 -0.86 4.03 15.00
N LYS A 29 -1.55 2.88 15.05
CA LYS A 29 -1.20 1.75 15.93
C LYS A 29 0.20 1.17 15.68
N LYS A 30 0.79 1.38 14.49
CA LYS A 30 2.15 0.90 14.16
C LYS A 30 3.24 1.93 14.50
N LEU A 31 2.87 3.16 14.83
CA LEU A 31 3.83 4.20 15.24
C LEU A 31 4.32 3.95 16.67
N ASP A 32 5.55 4.40 16.97
CA ASP A 32 6.05 4.51 18.34
C ASP A 32 5.18 5.48 19.17
N ASN A 33 5.25 5.37 20.50
CA ASN A 33 4.31 6.05 21.40
C ASN A 33 4.28 7.57 21.18
N VAL A 34 5.44 8.20 21.06
CA VAL A 34 5.56 9.66 20.88
C VAL A 34 5.02 10.07 19.51
N SER A 35 5.40 9.37 18.44
CA SER A 35 4.92 9.67 17.09
C SER A 35 3.40 9.44 16.97
N ARG A 36 2.87 8.42 17.65
CA ARG A 36 1.44 8.12 17.70
C ARG A 36 0.67 9.23 18.42
N GLU A 37 1.14 9.65 19.58
CA GLU A 37 0.52 10.73 20.36
C GLU A 37 0.46 12.02 19.54
N PHE A 38 1.59 12.42 18.93
CA PHE A 38 1.63 13.56 18.03
C PHE A 38 0.63 13.40 16.87
N ALA A 39 0.58 12.24 16.22
CA ALA A 39 -0.32 11.99 15.09
C ALA A 39 -1.80 12.11 15.49
N ILE A 40 -2.19 11.59 16.66
CA ILE A 40 -3.54 11.70 17.18
C ILE A 40 -3.90 13.17 17.42
N LYS A 41 -3.05 13.90 18.17
CA LYS A 41 -3.30 15.33 18.45
C LYS A 41 -3.37 16.16 17.16
N ARG A 42 -2.51 15.88 16.18
CA ARG A 42 -2.43 16.63 14.93
C ARG A 42 -3.58 16.33 13.97
N TYR A 43 -3.88 15.06 13.72
CA TYR A 43 -4.79 14.66 12.63
C TYR A 43 -6.19 14.30 13.13
N VAL A 44 -6.32 13.72 14.32
CA VAL A 44 -7.63 13.36 14.91
C VAL A 44 -8.20 14.57 15.64
N GLU A 45 -7.45 15.10 16.60
CA GLU A 45 -7.86 16.25 17.41
C GLU A 45 -7.66 17.58 16.69
N GLY A 46 -6.95 17.61 15.54
CA GLY A 46 -6.73 18.78 14.68
C GLY A 46 -6.10 19.98 15.36
N LYS A 47 -5.24 19.73 16.35
CA LYS A 47 -4.48 20.77 17.05
C LYS A 47 -3.39 21.36 16.17
N THR A 48 -2.98 22.60 16.46
CA THR A 48 -1.84 23.26 15.84
C THR A 48 -0.54 22.69 16.40
N ILE A 49 0.56 22.79 15.65
CA ILE A 49 1.88 22.33 16.12
C ILE A 49 2.28 23.05 17.41
N SER A 50 2.01 24.35 17.53
CA SER A 50 2.30 25.13 18.74
C SER A 50 1.58 24.59 19.98
N LEU A 51 0.28 24.30 19.87
CA LEU A 51 -0.47 23.74 21.00
C LEU A 51 0.01 22.34 21.38
N ILE A 52 0.39 21.52 20.40
CA ILE A 52 0.93 20.19 20.66
C ILE A 52 2.31 20.28 21.33
N ALA A 53 3.12 21.28 20.96
CA ALA A 53 4.45 21.51 21.53
C ALA A 53 4.33 21.79 23.03
N GLU A 54 3.39 22.65 23.41
CA GLU A 54 3.05 22.93 24.81
C GLU A 54 2.54 21.69 25.54
N GLU A 55 1.61 20.93 24.96
CA GLU A 55 1.00 19.76 25.62
C GLU A 55 1.95 18.58 25.81
N MET A 56 2.87 18.37 24.86
CA MET A 56 3.79 17.23 24.90
C MET A 56 5.15 17.58 25.54
N ASP A 57 5.37 18.83 25.93
CA ASP A 57 6.66 19.37 26.41
C ASP A 57 7.80 19.18 25.38
N TYR A 58 7.53 19.52 24.13
CA TYR A 58 8.50 19.51 23.02
C TYR A 58 8.66 20.88 22.40
N THR A 59 9.78 21.10 21.72
CA THR A 59 9.91 22.27 20.82
C THR A 59 9.12 22.05 19.53
N GLU A 60 8.58 23.13 18.95
CA GLU A 60 7.92 23.05 17.63
C GLU A 60 8.84 22.43 16.57
N ARG A 61 10.15 22.72 16.61
CA ARG A 61 11.14 22.16 15.69
C ARG A 61 11.16 20.64 15.75
N SER A 62 11.11 20.06 16.95
CA SER A 62 11.02 18.61 17.13
C SER A 62 9.72 18.04 16.54
N LEU A 63 8.60 18.75 16.72
CA LEU A 63 7.31 18.33 16.16
C LEU A 63 7.26 18.38 14.64
N TYR A 64 7.92 19.35 14.00
CA TYR A 64 8.08 19.33 12.55
C TYR A 64 8.87 18.12 12.07
N ALA A 65 9.90 17.68 12.80
CA ALA A 65 10.63 16.45 12.48
C ALA A 65 9.74 15.20 12.65
N TYR A 66 8.92 15.13 13.70
CA TYR A 66 7.94 14.05 13.85
C TYR A 66 6.92 14.03 12.71
N ARG A 67 6.42 15.20 12.29
CA ARG A 67 5.52 15.32 11.15
C ARG A 67 6.14 14.74 9.88
N GLU A 68 7.36 15.15 9.53
CA GLU A 68 8.05 14.64 8.33
C GLU A 68 8.23 13.13 8.39
N LYS A 69 8.68 12.59 9.54
CA LYS A 69 8.81 11.15 9.78
C LYS A 69 7.48 10.42 9.58
N ILE A 70 6.38 10.95 10.10
CA ILE A 70 5.05 10.33 9.98
C ILE A 70 4.57 10.32 8.52
N ILE A 71 4.82 11.39 7.77
CA ILE A 71 4.48 11.45 6.34
C ILE A 71 5.23 10.36 5.57
N GLU A 72 6.53 10.19 5.84
CA GLU A 72 7.34 9.14 5.21
C GLU A 72 6.85 7.74 5.56
N LEU A 73 6.55 7.49 6.84
CA LEU A 73 6.01 6.22 7.28
C LEU A 73 4.62 5.94 6.68
N TRP A 74 3.80 6.97 6.49
CA TRP A 74 2.50 6.85 5.83
C TRP A 74 2.65 6.47 4.36
N GLU A 75 3.57 7.09 3.63
CA GLU A 75 3.85 6.74 2.23
C GLU A 75 4.28 5.27 2.10
N LEU A 76 5.16 4.81 3.00
CA LEU A 76 5.59 3.41 3.03
C LEU A 76 4.44 2.45 3.36
N TYR A 77 3.66 2.77 4.39
CA TYR A 77 2.51 1.98 4.82
C TYR A 77 1.47 1.87 3.70
N SER A 78 1.09 3.02 3.11
CA SER A 78 0.07 3.09 2.09
C SER A 78 0.47 2.43 0.78
N LYS A 79 1.74 2.52 0.40
CA LYS A 79 2.28 1.80 -0.75
C LYS A 79 2.29 0.29 -0.51
N LYS A 80 2.73 -0.18 0.66
CA LYS A 80 2.79 -1.61 0.99
C LYS A 80 1.41 -2.27 0.93
N GLU A 81 0.42 -1.71 1.62
CA GLU A 81 -0.95 -2.27 1.65
C GLU A 81 -1.60 -2.26 0.28
N ARG A 82 -1.39 -1.18 -0.51
CA ARG A 82 -1.88 -1.12 -1.89
C ARG A 82 -1.25 -2.22 -2.75
N LEU A 83 0.07 -2.43 -2.66
CA LEU A 83 0.75 -3.49 -3.40
C LEU A 83 0.26 -4.88 -2.96
N GLU A 84 0.03 -5.09 -1.67
CA GLU A 84 -0.50 -6.35 -1.13
C GLU A 84 -1.93 -6.62 -1.64
N TYR A 85 -2.79 -5.61 -1.65
CA TYR A 85 -4.13 -5.72 -2.24
C TYR A 85 -4.07 -6.13 -3.73
N HIS A 86 -3.16 -5.52 -4.51
CA HIS A 86 -2.98 -5.89 -5.90
C HIS A 86 -2.37 -7.29 -6.07
N LYS A 87 -1.45 -7.69 -5.20
CA LYS A 87 -0.90 -9.05 -5.13
C LYS A 87 -2.02 -10.06 -4.94
N GLN A 88 -2.87 -9.89 -3.93
CA GLN A 88 -4.00 -10.77 -3.65
C GLN A 88 -4.98 -10.85 -4.82
N ARG A 89 -5.26 -9.72 -5.49
CA ARG A 89 -6.10 -9.72 -6.68
C ARG A 89 -5.51 -10.52 -7.83
N ILE A 90 -4.21 -10.37 -8.09
CA ILE A 90 -3.49 -11.12 -9.13
C ILE A 90 -3.54 -12.61 -8.83
N VAL A 91 -3.20 -13.01 -7.61
CA VAL A 91 -3.27 -14.41 -7.15
C VAL A 91 -4.69 -14.95 -7.30
N GLY A 92 -5.70 -14.19 -6.87
CA GLY A 92 -7.11 -14.55 -7.03
C GLY A 92 -7.54 -14.70 -8.49
N MET A 93 -7.03 -13.88 -9.42
CA MET A 93 -7.30 -14.05 -10.85
C MET A 93 -6.71 -15.35 -11.38
N ILE A 94 -5.44 -15.62 -11.07
CA ILE A 94 -4.76 -16.84 -11.53
C ILE A 94 -5.49 -18.07 -10.96
N ARG A 95 -5.84 -18.05 -9.67
CA ARG A 95 -6.61 -19.12 -9.02
C ARG A 95 -7.92 -19.43 -9.74
N ARG A 96 -8.72 -18.39 -10.04
CA ARG A 96 -10.04 -18.56 -10.69
C ARG A 96 -9.94 -19.14 -12.11
N HIS A 97 -8.85 -18.89 -12.82
CA HIS A 97 -8.66 -19.38 -14.18
C HIS A 97 -7.82 -20.66 -14.25
N GLY A 98 -7.14 -21.06 -13.17
CA GLY A 98 -6.17 -22.15 -13.12
C GLY A 98 -4.87 -21.79 -13.87
N VAL A 99 -4.99 -21.56 -15.17
CA VAL A 99 -3.92 -21.09 -16.06
C VAL A 99 -4.43 -19.88 -16.85
N ILE A 100 -3.66 -18.79 -16.87
CA ILE A 100 -4.06 -17.55 -17.54
C ILE A 100 -2.92 -16.93 -18.36
N ASP A 101 -3.21 -16.53 -19.59
CA ASP A 101 -2.28 -15.77 -20.44
C ASP A 101 -2.06 -14.35 -19.90
N HIS A 102 -0.85 -13.80 -20.08
CA HIS A 102 -0.48 -12.46 -19.61
C HIS A 102 -1.42 -11.35 -20.10
N SER A 103 -1.82 -11.36 -21.37
CA SER A 103 -2.76 -10.37 -21.92
C SER A 103 -4.12 -10.46 -21.24
N LYS A 104 -4.62 -11.68 -21.01
CA LYS A 104 -5.90 -11.92 -20.33
C LYS A 104 -5.83 -11.52 -18.86
N LEU A 105 -4.70 -11.75 -18.19
CA LEU A 105 -4.48 -11.30 -16.81
C LEU A 105 -4.49 -9.77 -16.71
N LEU A 106 -3.78 -9.06 -17.60
CA LEU A 106 -3.78 -7.60 -17.68
C LEU A 106 -5.20 -7.04 -17.90
N MET A 107 -5.97 -7.64 -18.82
CA MET A 107 -7.35 -7.24 -19.07
C MET A 107 -8.24 -7.41 -17.84
N ASN A 108 -8.10 -8.52 -17.10
CA ASN A 108 -8.90 -8.80 -15.91
C ASN A 108 -8.52 -7.91 -14.71
N ILE A 109 -7.25 -7.56 -14.55
CA ILE A 109 -6.82 -6.63 -13.50
C ILE A 109 -7.28 -5.20 -13.81
N ASN A 110 -7.33 -4.83 -15.09
CA ASN A 110 -7.68 -3.50 -15.58
C ASN A 110 -6.87 -2.41 -14.84
N LEU A 111 -5.61 -2.25 -15.26
CA LEU A 111 -4.62 -1.36 -14.64
C LEU A 111 -5.16 0.06 -14.42
N LYS A 112 -5.83 0.64 -15.43
CA LYS A 112 -6.37 2.00 -15.36
C LYS A 112 -7.43 2.14 -14.26
N ARG A 113 -8.39 1.20 -14.19
CA ARG A 113 -9.47 1.25 -13.18
C ARG A 113 -8.99 0.88 -11.78
N SER A 114 -7.95 0.05 -11.68
CA SER A 114 -7.40 -0.38 -10.39
C SER A 114 -6.39 0.62 -9.80
N GLY A 115 -5.91 1.60 -10.57
CA GLY A 115 -4.86 2.52 -10.14
C GLY A 115 -3.47 1.85 -10.05
N LEU A 116 -3.32 0.64 -10.59
CA LEU A 116 -2.05 -0.08 -10.65
C LEU A 116 -1.31 0.29 -11.93
N ARG A 117 -0.06 0.75 -11.81
CA ARG A 117 0.77 1.03 -12.99
C ARG A 117 1.34 -0.25 -13.58
N LEU A 118 1.73 -0.22 -14.86
CA LEU A 118 2.26 -1.41 -15.55
C LEU A 118 3.58 -1.91 -14.93
N ASN A 119 4.45 -1.00 -14.50
CA ASN A 119 5.69 -1.36 -13.82
C ASN A 119 5.39 -2.03 -12.47
N GLU A 120 4.48 -1.47 -11.66
CA GLU A 120 4.08 -2.07 -10.39
C GLU A 120 3.43 -3.45 -10.57
N PHE A 121 2.59 -3.63 -11.59
CA PHE A 121 2.07 -4.95 -11.96
C PHE A 121 3.20 -5.94 -12.29
N THR A 122 4.18 -5.49 -13.07
CA THR A 122 5.33 -6.31 -13.47
C THR A 122 6.18 -6.68 -12.25
N ASP A 123 6.42 -5.74 -11.35
CA ASP A 123 7.16 -5.96 -10.11
C ASP A 123 6.44 -6.96 -9.20
N ILE A 124 5.12 -6.84 -9.05
CA ILE A 124 4.33 -7.80 -8.26
C ILE A 124 4.39 -9.20 -8.88
N ILE A 125 4.20 -9.33 -10.19
CA ILE A 125 4.28 -10.63 -10.88
C ILE A 125 5.67 -11.25 -10.76
N ASN A 126 6.72 -10.47 -10.97
CA ASN A 126 8.10 -10.96 -10.84
C ASN A 126 8.39 -11.39 -9.40
N THR A 127 7.88 -10.66 -8.41
CA THR A 127 7.98 -11.03 -6.99
C THR A 127 7.27 -12.36 -6.73
N LEU A 128 6.04 -12.53 -7.21
CA LEU A 128 5.27 -13.78 -7.07
C LEU A 128 5.96 -14.98 -7.73
N ILE A 129 6.65 -14.77 -8.85
CA ILE A 129 7.45 -15.81 -9.50
C ILE A 129 8.70 -16.13 -8.66
N ALA A 130 9.40 -15.09 -8.19
CA ALA A 130 10.62 -15.25 -7.40
C ALA A 130 10.35 -15.91 -6.04
N THR A 131 9.18 -15.67 -5.42
CA THR A 131 8.77 -16.32 -4.17
C THR A 131 8.22 -17.73 -4.39
N GLY A 132 8.10 -18.19 -5.65
CA GLY A 132 7.55 -19.50 -5.99
C GLY A 132 6.02 -19.58 -5.81
N GLU A 133 5.32 -18.47 -5.60
CA GLU A 133 3.85 -18.45 -5.49
C GLU A 133 3.18 -18.68 -6.86
N VAL A 134 3.80 -18.19 -7.93
CA VAL A 134 3.31 -18.25 -9.31
C VAL A 134 4.35 -18.90 -10.23
N ILE A 135 3.92 -19.84 -11.07
CA ILE A 135 4.72 -20.41 -12.15
C ILE A 135 4.48 -19.58 -13.41
N CYS A 136 5.56 -19.26 -14.13
CA CYS A 136 5.49 -18.57 -15.42
C CYS A 136 6.02 -19.49 -16.53
N GLU A 137 5.15 -19.88 -17.45
CA GLU A 137 5.51 -20.65 -18.64
C GLU A 137 5.67 -19.72 -19.85
N ILE A 138 6.80 -19.82 -20.54
CA ILE A 138 7.05 -19.07 -21.78
C ILE A 138 6.77 -20.00 -22.95
N MET A 139 5.70 -19.72 -23.68
CA MET A 139 5.31 -20.47 -24.87
C MET A 139 6.09 -19.96 -26.10
N PRO A 140 6.71 -20.85 -26.88
CA PRO A 140 7.43 -20.48 -28.09
C PRO A 140 6.47 -19.97 -29.19
N GLY A 141 6.88 -18.93 -29.92
CA GLY A 141 6.14 -18.34 -31.04
C GLY A 141 6.73 -16.98 -31.48
N ASN A 142 6.20 -16.39 -32.57
CA ASN A 142 6.68 -15.11 -33.14
C ASN A 142 6.77 -13.94 -32.14
N ARG A 143 5.98 -14.00 -31.05
CA ARG A 143 6.16 -13.20 -29.84
C ARG A 143 5.99 -14.14 -28.66
N SER A 144 6.99 -14.20 -27.77
CA SER A 144 6.96 -15.05 -26.58
C SER A 144 5.71 -14.75 -25.76
N LYS A 145 4.81 -15.73 -25.64
CA LYS A 145 3.60 -15.62 -24.82
C LYS A 145 3.89 -16.14 -23.43
N ARG A 146 3.47 -15.42 -22.40
CA ARG A 146 3.61 -15.82 -21.00
C ARG A 146 2.28 -16.32 -20.46
N ARG A 147 2.29 -17.48 -19.79
CA ARG A 147 1.18 -18.04 -19.03
C ARG A 147 1.54 -18.14 -17.56
N TYR A 148 0.55 -17.89 -16.71
CA TYR A 148 0.69 -17.92 -15.27
C TYR A 148 -0.24 -18.95 -14.66
N SER A 149 0.27 -19.70 -13.69
CA SER A 149 -0.48 -20.64 -12.85
C SER A 149 0.01 -20.56 -11.41
N LEU A 150 -0.79 -21.01 -10.45
CA LEU A 150 -0.34 -21.11 -9.05
C LEU A 150 0.45 -22.40 -8.84
N THR A 151 1.47 -22.35 -7.99
CA THR A 151 2.17 -23.55 -7.52
C THR A 151 1.24 -24.43 -6.71
N ARG A 152 1.37 -25.77 -6.82
CA ARG A 152 0.43 -26.76 -6.25
C ARG A 152 0.15 -26.59 -4.74
N GLU A 153 1.13 -26.11 -3.96
CA GLU A 153 0.99 -25.85 -2.52
C GLU A 153 0.02 -24.69 -2.20
N ASN A 154 -0.14 -23.73 -3.13
CA ASN A 154 -1.00 -22.55 -2.97
C ASN A 154 -2.41 -22.74 -3.57
N VAL A 155 -2.71 -23.94 -4.09
CA VAL A 155 -4.04 -24.33 -4.57
C VAL A 155 -4.89 -24.90 -3.43
N ILE A 156 -4.26 -25.46 -2.39
CA ILE A 156 -4.94 -26.24 -1.33
C ILE A 156 -5.06 -25.45 -0.02
N ASN A 157 -4.15 -24.52 0.25
CA ASN A 157 -4.19 -23.68 1.46
C ASN A 157 -4.86 -22.32 1.15
N LEU A 158 -6.19 -22.26 1.29
CA LEU A 158 -7.03 -21.09 1.66
C LEU A 158 -8.51 -21.34 1.27
#